data_AF-A0A3L7RIX1-F1
#
_entry.id   AF-A0A3L7RIX1-F1
#
_cell.length_a   1.000
_cell.length_b   1.000
_cell.length_c   1.000
_cell.angle_alpha   90.00
_cell.angle_beta   90.00
_cell.angle_gamma   90.00
#
_symmetry.space_group_name_H-M   'P 1'
#
loop_
_entity.id
_entity.type
_entity.pdbx_description
1 polymer ?
#
loop_
_entity_poly.entity_id
_entity_poly.type
_entity_poly.pdbx_seq_one_letter_code
_entity_poly.pdbx_strand_id
1 'polypeptide(L)'
;AERLGGSRRGVKVALLDQRAVAGIGNIYAAEILHRAAIDPRTPCHALAAGAWEAVARAAREILASAVAHEGSSIGDELYRTADNRKGGFQKLHRVYGLAGTPCQACGAPIERIVQAQRSTFFCATCQPRFRGRRRRGTSPKPRAERPAKLVRRSLGA
;
A
#
# COMPACT_ATOMS: atom_id res chain seq x y z
N ALA A 1 -3.78 0.83 11.67
CA ALA A 1 -5.04 0.66 10.93
C ALA A 1 -6.04 1.76 11.27
N GLU A 2 -6.27 2.08 12.54
CA GLU A 2 -7.28 3.04 13.01
C GLU A 2 -7.32 4.37 12.23
N ARG A 3 -6.17 5.03 12.05
CA ARG A 3 -6.10 6.34 11.38
C ARG A 3 -6.25 6.30 9.86
N LEU A 4 -5.80 5.22 9.21
CA LEU A 4 -5.65 5.15 7.75
C LEU A 4 -6.58 4.14 7.08
N GLY A 5 -7.10 3.17 7.83
CA GLY A 5 -7.82 2.01 7.32
C GLY A 5 -9.07 2.38 6.54
N GLY A 6 -9.76 3.49 6.87
CA GLY A 6 -10.92 3.94 6.11
C GLY A 6 -10.60 4.64 4.78
N SER A 7 -9.33 4.95 4.49
CA SER A 7 -8.95 5.78 3.35
C SER A 7 -9.14 5.06 2.01
N ARG A 8 -9.60 5.81 1.01
CA ARG A 8 -9.63 5.36 -0.40
C ARG A 8 -8.32 5.60 -1.14
N ARG A 9 -7.41 6.38 -0.55
CA ARG A 9 -6.07 6.62 -1.11
C ARG A 9 -5.28 5.32 -1.12
N GLY A 10 -4.39 5.17 -2.10
CA GLY A 10 -3.37 4.12 -2.09
C GLY A 10 -2.52 4.23 -0.83
N VAL A 11 -2.16 3.07 -0.25
CA VAL A 11 -1.47 2.98 1.04
C VAL A 11 -0.19 3.80 1.08
N LYS A 12 0.58 3.85 -0.01
CA LYS A 12 1.79 4.68 -0.08
C LYS A 12 1.46 6.15 0.12
N VAL A 13 0.43 6.67 -0.56
CA VAL A 13 0.04 8.08 -0.45
C VAL A 13 -0.48 8.38 0.96
N ALA A 14 -1.24 7.46 1.54
CA ALA A 14 -1.77 7.62 2.89
C ALA A 14 -0.68 7.61 3.97
N LEU A 15 0.38 6.81 3.81
CA LEU A 15 1.53 6.78 4.74
C LEU A 15 2.35 8.07 4.74
N LEU A 16 2.27 8.89 3.69
CA LEU A 16 2.96 10.19 3.63
C LEU A 16 2.21 11.31 4.36
N ASP A 17 1.00 11.04 4.82
CA ASP A 17 0.17 11.99 5.55
C ASP A 17 0.71 12.22 6.96
N GLN A 18 1.47 13.30 7.15
CA GLN A 18 2.13 13.60 8.42
C GLN A 18 1.15 13.87 9.57
N ARG A 19 -0.13 14.17 9.28
CA ARG A 19 -1.18 14.27 10.31
C ARG A 19 -1.61 12.90 10.80
N ALA A 20 -1.56 11.89 9.94
CA ALA A 20 -1.90 10.52 10.30
C ALA A 20 -0.72 9.80 10.97
N VAL A 21 0.46 9.82 10.33
CA VAL A 21 1.69 9.18 10.83
C VAL A 21 2.89 10.08 10.53
N ALA A 22 3.52 10.62 11.57
CA ALA A 22 4.70 11.46 11.43
C ALA A 22 5.97 10.63 11.13
N GLY A 23 6.92 11.23 10.41
CA GLY A 23 8.26 10.68 10.21
C GLY A 23 8.39 9.68 9.05
N ILE A 24 7.28 9.26 8.44
CA ILE A 24 7.33 8.43 7.23
C ILE A 24 7.40 9.33 5.99
N GLY A 25 8.58 9.39 5.39
CA GLY A 25 8.85 10.06 4.12
C GLY A 25 8.78 9.13 2.91
N ASN A 26 9.06 9.66 1.72
CA ASN A 26 8.94 8.92 0.45
C ASN A 26 9.82 7.67 0.37
N ILE A 27 11.05 7.77 0.90
CA ILE A 27 12.03 6.68 0.97
C ILE A 27 11.48 5.56 1.83
N TYR A 28 11.21 5.86 3.11
CA TYR A 28 10.76 4.86 4.07
C TYR A 28 9.43 4.25 3.66
N ALA A 29 8.48 5.02 3.11
CA ALA A 29 7.23 4.45 2.62
C ALA A 29 7.43 3.36 1.55
N ALA A 30 8.38 3.56 0.62
CA ALA A 30 8.68 2.55 -0.41
C ALA A 30 9.32 1.29 0.21
N GLU A 31 10.31 1.47 1.07
CA GLU A 31 11.03 0.37 1.73
C GLU A 31 10.13 -0.44 2.68
N ILE A 32 9.26 0.24 3.43
CA ILE A 32 8.28 -0.38 4.34
C ILE A 32 7.31 -1.24 3.55
N LEU A 33 6.75 -0.72 2.46
CA LEU A 33 5.76 -1.44 1.66
C LEU A 33 6.37 -2.62 0.91
N HIS A 34 7.62 -2.50 0.46
CA HIS A 34 8.36 -3.61 -0.11
C HIS A 34 8.59 -4.71 0.94
N ARG A 35 9.07 -4.35 2.13
CA ARG A 35 9.28 -5.30 3.23
C ARG A 35 7.99 -5.96 3.70
N ALA A 36 6.87 -5.24 3.66
CA ALA A 36 5.55 -5.78 3.99
C ALA A 36 4.87 -6.52 2.83
N ALA A 37 5.52 -6.62 1.65
CA ALA A 37 4.97 -7.25 0.44
C ALA A 37 3.61 -6.67 -0.02
N ILE A 38 3.42 -5.35 0.10
CA ILE A 38 2.17 -4.67 -0.23
C ILE A 38 2.36 -3.73 -1.42
N ASP A 39 1.50 -3.86 -2.45
CA ASP A 39 1.50 -2.93 -3.59
C ASP A 39 1.17 -1.50 -3.13
N PRO A 40 1.97 -0.49 -3.50
CA PRO A 40 1.80 0.88 -3.02
C PRO A 40 0.50 1.57 -3.48
N ARG A 41 -0.16 1.02 -4.50
CA ARG A 41 -1.44 1.48 -5.03
C ARG A 41 -2.64 0.83 -4.33
N THR A 42 -2.41 -0.16 -3.47
CA THR A 42 -3.50 -0.83 -2.73
C THR A 42 -4.27 0.20 -1.90
N PRO A 43 -5.59 0.36 -2.10
CA PRO A 43 -6.38 1.27 -1.29
C PRO A 43 -6.34 0.87 0.19
N CYS A 44 -6.26 1.84 1.10
CA CYS A 44 -6.12 1.54 2.53
C CYS A 44 -7.27 0.70 3.09
N HIS A 45 -8.51 0.98 2.66
CA HIS A 45 -9.72 0.22 3.03
C HIS A 45 -9.78 -1.20 2.48
N ALA A 46 -8.88 -1.55 1.57
CA ALA A 46 -8.76 -2.88 1.02
C ALA A 46 -7.77 -3.76 1.80
N LEU A 47 -6.94 -3.16 2.67
CA LEU A 47 -5.97 -3.89 3.49
C LEU A 47 -6.65 -4.56 4.69
N ALA A 48 -6.40 -5.86 4.84
CA ALA A 48 -6.81 -6.61 6.02
C ALA A 48 -5.99 -6.20 7.26
N ALA A 49 -6.47 -6.54 8.46
CA ALA A 49 -5.80 -6.24 9.73
C ALA A 49 -4.34 -6.77 9.76
N GLY A 50 -4.13 -8.03 9.37
CA GLY A 50 -2.77 -8.61 9.31
C GLY A 50 -1.83 -7.91 8.34
N ALA A 51 -2.35 -7.30 7.26
CA ALA A 51 -1.53 -6.48 6.36
C ALA A 51 -1.10 -5.18 7.04
N TRP A 52 -1.99 -4.54 7.82
CA TRP A 52 -1.63 -3.37 8.62
C TRP A 52 -0.61 -3.69 9.71
N GLU A 53 -0.70 -4.86 10.34
CA GLU A 53 0.31 -5.33 11.29
C GLU A 53 1.67 -5.54 10.63
N ALA A 54 1.69 -6.13 9.42
CA ALA A 54 2.90 -6.27 8.63
C ALA A 54 3.52 -4.91 8.28
N VAL A 55 2.71 -3.92 7.87
CA VAL A 55 3.17 -2.54 7.64
C VAL A 55 3.75 -1.93 8.91
N ALA A 56 3.08 -2.06 10.05
CA ALA A 56 3.54 -1.47 11.31
C ALA A 56 4.87 -2.10 11.79
N ARG A 57 5.01 -3.42 11.66
CA ARG A 57 6.27 -4.13 11.95
C ARG A 57 7.39 -3.68 11.02
N ALA A 58 7.14 -3.67 9.70
CA ALA A 58 8.12 -3.21 8.72
C ALA A 58 8.52 -1.75 8.96
N ALA A 59 7.57 -0.88 9.35
CA ALA A 59 7.85 0.51 9.70
C ALA A 59 8.84 0.64 10.86
N ARG A 60 8.62 -0.09 11.95
CA ARG A 60 9.55 -0.08 13.10
C ARG A 60 10.94 -0.56 12.69
N GLU A 61 11.03 -1.65 11.94
CA GLU A 61 12.31 -2.23 11.52
C GLU A 61 13.09 -1.30 10.57
N ILE A 62 12.41 -0.73 9.57
CA ILE A 62 13.02 0.20 8.61
C ILE A 62 13.45 1.49 9.30
N LEU A 63 12.59 2.09 10.15
CA LEU A 63 12.94 3.33 10.84
C LEU A 63 14.05 3.13 11.88
N ALA A 64 14.04 2.02 12.62
CA ALA A 64 15.15 1.69 13.53
C ALA A 64 16.46 1.52 12.78
N SER A 65 16.44 0.82 11.64
CA SER A 65 17.62 0.67 10.77
C SER A 65 18.08 2.02 10.21
N ALA A 66 17.15 2.88 9.79
CA ALA A 66 17.49 4.21 9.31
C ALA A 66 18.13 5.08 10.39
N VAL A 67 17.61 5.06 11.62
CA VAL A 67 18.21 5.78 12.77
C VAL A 67 19.61 5.23 13.07
N ALA A 68 19.78 3.91 13.11
CA ALA A 68 21.08 3.28 13.37
C ALA A 68 22.14 3.61 12.30
N HIS A 69 21.70 3.91 11.07
CA HIS A 69 22.57 4.31 9.96
C HIS A 69 22.52 5.81 9.69
N GLU A 70 22.07 6.64 10.64
CA GLU A 70 22.06 8.10 10.52
C GLU A 70 21.31 8.61 9.26
N GLY A 71 20.25 7.91 8.85
CA GLY A 71 19.39 8.27 7.72
C GLY A 71 19.96 7.98 6.34
N SER A 72 19.33 8.53 5.30
CA SER A 72 19.78 8.41 3.91
C SER A 72 20.26 9.75 3.36
N SER A 73 21.51 9.78 2.87
CA SER A 73 22.02 10.89 2.06
C SER A 73 21.86 10.53 0.58
N ILE A 74 20.95 11.19 -0.12
CA ILE A 74 20.63 10.94 -1.55
C ILE A 74 20.87 12.21 -2.36
N GLY A 75 21.53 12.09 -3.52
CA GLY A 75 21.81 13.21 -4.43
C GLY A 75 22.94 14.11 -3.94
N ASP A 76 22.79 15.43 -4.11
CA ASP A 76 23.79 16.49 -3.87
C ASP A 76 24.11 16.75 -2.37
N GLU A 77 24.01 15.71 -1.53
CA GLU A 77 24.52 15.69 -0.16
C GLU A 77 23.82 16.65 0.83
N LEU A 78 22.57 17.02 0.55
CA LEU A 78 21.76 17.92 1.38
C LEU A 78 21.42 17.36 2.77
N TYR A 79 21.49 16.04 2.97
CA TYR A 79 21.26 15.43 4.28
C TYR A 79 22.57 14.96 4.91
N ARG A 80 22.93 15.59 6.03
CA ARG A 80 24.12 15.30 6.82
C ARG A 80 23.76 15.29 8.31
N THR A 81 24.56 14.57 9.09
CA THR A 81 24.43 14.57 10.55
C THR A 81 24.88 15.90 11.15
N ALA A 82 24.66 16.08 12.46
CA ALA A 82 25.15 17.24 13.20
C ALA A 82 26.69 17.40 13.08
N ASP A 83 27.41 16.28 12.93
CA ASP A 83 28.86 16.25 12.73
C ASP A 83 29.27 16.33 11.24
N ASN A 84 28.36 16.75 10.36
CA ASN A 84 28.57 16.87 8.91
C ASN A 84 28.88 15.54 8.17
N ARG A 85 28.57 14.39 8.78
CA ARG A 85 28.75 13.05 8.19
C ARG A 85 27.54 12.67 7.32
N LYS A 86 27.76 11.81 6.32
CA LYS A 86 26.67 11.25 5.49
C LYS A 86 25.97 10.13 6.24
N GLY A 87 24.65 10.06 6.12
CA GLY A 87 23.89 8.87 6.48
C GLY A 87 24.29 7.67 5.63
N GLY A 88 24.04 6.46 6.12
CA GLY A 88 24.40 5.19 5.48
C GLY A 88 23.21 4.37 4.98
N PHE A 89 21.97 4.72 5.33
CA PHE A 89 20.79 3.89 5.04
C PHE A 89 20.51 3.71 3.54
N GLN A 90 20.99 4.60 2.67
CA GLN A 90 20.89 4.46 1.22
C GLN A 90 21.56 3.19 0.67
N LYS A 91 22.57 2.66 1.38
CA LYS A 91 23.22 1.39 1.03
C LYS A 91 22.31 0.18 1.28
N LEU A 92 21.27 0.36 2.09
CA LEU A 92 20.31 -0.67 2.49
C LEU A 92 18.98 -0.57 1.74
N HIS A 93 18.84 0.37 0.79
CA HIS A 93 17.63 0.48 -0.01
C HIS A 93 17.44 -0.77 -0.86
N ARG A 94 16.21 -1.28 -0.86
CA ARG A 94 15.81 -2.46 -1.64
C ARG A 94 15.05 -2.09 -2.89
N VAL A 95 14.35 -0.94 -2.88
CA VAL A 95 13.55 -0.48 -4.03
C VAL A 95 13.73 1.00 -4.34
N TYR A 96 13.95 1.86 -3.33
CA TYR A 96 13.96 3.30 -3.54
C TYR A 96 15.12 3.74 -4.43
N GLY A 97 14.83 4.50 -5.49
CA GLY A 97 15.86 4.98 -6.42
C GLY A 97 16.47 3.90 -7.33
N LEU A 98 15.99 2.65 -7.23
CA LEU A 98 16.56 1.49 -7.93
C LEU A 98 15.74 1.09 -9.17
N ALA A 99 15.01 2.02 -9.78
CA ALA A 99 14.16 1.71 -10.94
C ALA A 99 14.97 1.07 -12.09
N GLY A 100 14.45 -0.01 -12.65
CA GLY A 100 15.10 -0.77 -13.71
C GLY A 100 16.16 -1.78 -13.24
N THR A 101 16.60 -1.72 -11.97
CA THR A 101 17.55 -2.71 -11.45
C THR A 101 16.82 -3.98 -10.97
N PRO A 102 17.50 -5.14 -10.91
CA PRO A 102 16.92 -6.37 -10.38
C PRO A 102 16.56 -6.26 -8.90
N CYS A 103 15.35 -6.67 -8.54
CA CYS A 103 14.92 -6.80 -7.16
C CYS A 103 15.81 -7.79 -6.40
N GLN A 104 16.40 -7.37 -5.28
CA GLN A 104 17.25 -8.23 -4.45
C GLN A 104 16.53 -9.47 -3.87
N ALA A 105 15.20 -9.49 -3.87
CA ALA A 105 14.41 -10.62 -3.36
C ALA A 105 14.00 -11.63 -4.44
N CYS A 106 13.75 -11.19 -5.68
CA CYS A 106 13.17 -12.05 -6.72
C CYS A 106 13.78 -11.89 -8.12
N GLY A 107 14.73 -10.97 -8.31
CA GLY A 107 15.37 -10.71 -9.61
C GLY A 107 14.54 -9.89 -10.60
N ALA A 108 13.22 -9.75 -10.43
CA ALA A 108 12.39 -8.95 -11.32
C ALA A 108 12.76 -7.45 -11.25
N PRO A 109 12.66 -6.69 -12.34
CA PRO A 109 13.04 -5.27 -12.34
C PRO A 109 12.16 -4.45 -11.39
N ILE A 110 12.78 -3.52 -10.67
CA ILE A 110 12.06 -2.54 -9.85
C ILE A 110 11.35 -1.53 -10.75
N GLU A 111 10.06 -1.33 -10.49
CA GLU A 111 9.22 -0.38 -11.21
C GLU A 111 9.18 0.97 -10.52
N ARG A 112 8.99 2.03 -11.32
CA ARG A 112 8.74 3.39 -10.84
C ARG A 112 7.43 3.92 -11.41
N ILE A 113 6.58 4.43 -10.53
CA ILE A 113 5.36 5.17 -10.87
C ILE A 113 5.34 6.52 -10.17
N VAL A 114 4.44 7.40 -10.59
CA VAL A 114 4.16 8.67 -9.90
C VAL A 114 2.82 8.53 -9.17
N GLN A 115 2.81 8.83 -7.87
CA GLN A 115 1.60 8.89 -7.05
C GLN A 115 1.58 10.21 -6.28
N ALA A 116 0.53 11.01 -6.47
CA ALA A 116 0.38 12.31 -5.83
C ALA A 116 1.63 13.20 -5.97
N GLN A 117 2.10 13.37 -7.23
CA GLN A 117 3.30 14.15 -7.58
C GLN A 117 4.61 13.68 -6.94
N ARG A 118 4.66 12.45 -6.40
CA ARG A 118 5.87 11.86 -5.83
C ARG A 118 6.19 10.52 -6.48
N SER A 119 7.46 10.33 -6.82
CA SER A 119 7.98 9.04 -7.30
C SER A 119 7.71 7.94 -6.26
N THR A 120 7.36 6.76 -6.74
CA THR A 120 7.14 5.56 -5.94
C THR A 120 7.83 4.40 -6.61
N PHE A 121 8.62 3.66 -5.85
CA PHE A 121 9.40 2.52 -6.32
C PHE A 121 8.91 1.25 -5.63
N PHE A 122 8.77 0.17 -6.38
CA PHE A 122 8.24 -1.10 -5.87
C PHE A 122 8.61 -2.25 -6.82
N CYS A 123 8.56 -3.49 -6.33
CA CYS A 123 8.70 -4.68 -7.16
C CYS A 123 7.32 -5.30 -7.41
N ALA A 124 6.84 -5.35 -8.66
CA ALA A 124 5.49 -5.89 -8.95
C ALA A 124 5.35 -7.40 -8.66
N THR A 125 6.47 -8.14 -8.63
CA THR A 125 6.50 -9.56 -8.28
C THR A 125 6.39 -9.76 -6.76
N CYS A 126 7.22 -9.05 -5.97
CA CYS A 126 7.16 -9.16 -4.50
C CYS A 126 5.97 -8.42 -3.89
N GLN A 127 5.43 -7.42 -4.58
CA GLN A 127 4.30 -6.60 -4.14
C GLN A 127 3.16 -6.75 -5.15
N PRO A 128 2.48 -7.91 -5.18
CA PRO A 128 1.46 -8.19 -6.17
C PRO A 128 0.30 -7.21 -6.03
N ARG A 129 -0.24 -6.76 -7.18
CA ARG A 129 -1.41 -5.86 -7.19
C ARG A 129 -2.54 -6.50 -6.41
N PHE A 130 -3.13 -5.72 -5.51
CA PHE A 130 -4.35 -6.10 -4.83
C PHE A 130 -5.47 -6.34 -5.85
N ARG A 131 -5.75 -7.61 -6.12
CA ARG A 131 -6.93 -8.04 -6.86
C ARG A 131 -8.03 -8.15 -5.80
N GLY A 132 -8.81 -7.09 -5.63
CA GLY A 132 -9.84 -7.03 -4.60
C GLY A 132 -10.61 -8.34 -4.53
N ARG A 133 -10.79 -8.84 -3.30
CA ARG A 133 -11.49 -10.11 -3.06
C ARG A 133 -12.77 -10.04 -3.88
N ARG A 134 -12.90 -10.85 -4.93
CA ARG A 134 -14.20 -11.04 -5.57
C ARG A 134 -15.12 -11.41 -4.42
N ARG A 135 -16.09 -10.55 -4.11
CA ARG A 135 -17.18 -10.94 -3.22
C ARG A 135 -17.68 -12.24 -3.84
N ARG A 136 -17.50 -13.38 -3.17
CA ARG A 136 -18.22 -14.60 -3.54
C ARG A 136 -19.66 -14.14 -3.58
N GLY A 137 -20.24 -14.13 -4.78
CA GLY A 137 -21.56 -13.56 -5.00
C GLY A 137 -22.48 -14.20 -3.97
N THR A 138 -23.10 -13.40 -3.12
CA THR A 138 -24.36 -13.81 -2.53
C THR A 138 -25.26 -14.03 -3.72
N SER A 139 -25.60 -15.28 -4.02
CA SER A 139 -26.56 -15.62 -5.06
C SER A 139 -27.75 -14.67 -4.93
N PRO A 140 -28.21 -14.03 -6.02
CA PRO A 140 -29.39 -13.18 -5.93
C PRO A 140 -30.52 -14.03 -5.34
N LYS A 141 -31.09 -13.56 -4.21
CA LYS A 141 -32.26 -14.19 -3.60
C LYS A 141 -33.31 -14.38 -4.71
N PRO A 142 -33.89 -15.58 -4.88
CA PRO A 142 -34.97 -15.77 -5.84
C PRO A 142 -36.07 -14.75 -5.52
N ARG A 143 -36.52 -14.01 -6.55
CA ARG A 143 -37.64 -13.09 -6.42
C ARG A 143 -38.84 -13.92 -5.97
N ALA A 144 -39.45 -13.55 -4.85
CA ALA A 144 -40.71 -14.16 -4.42
C ALA A 144 -41.72 -14.02 -5.55
N GLU A 145 -42.26 -15.16 -6.02
CA GLU A 145 -43.33 -15.18 -7.00
C GLU A 145 -44.54 -14.43 -6.44
N ARG A 146 -45.00 -13.42 -7.17
CA ARG A 146 -46.24 -12.72 -6.84
C ARG A 146 -47.39 -13.72 -7.01
N PRO A 147 -48.28 -13.90 -6.03
CA PRO A 147 -49.43 -14.78 -6.20
C PRO A 147 -50.28 -14.28 -7.37
N ALA A 148 -50.70 -15.22 -8.21
CA ALA A 148 -51.57 -14.95 -9.35
C ALA A 148 -52.85 -14.27 -8.87
N LYS A 149 -53.18 -13.12 -9.46
CA LYS A 149 -54.48 -12.47 -9.22
C LYS A 149 -55.57 -13.42 -9.73
N LEU A 150 -56.38 -13.95 -8.82
CA LEU A 150 -57.59 -14.69 -9.13
C LEU A 150 -58.56 -13.76 -9.85
N VAL A 151 -58.61 -13.82 -11.18
CA VAL A 151 -59.64 -13.13 -11.97
C VAL A 151 -60.94 -13.87 -11.75
N ARG A 152 -61.83 -13.31 -10.92
CA ARG A 152 -63.21 -13.79 -10.80
C ARG A 152 -63.90 -13.53 -12.14
N ARG A 153 -64.18 -14.60 -12.89
CA ARG A 153 -65.11 -14.57 -14.02
C ARG A 153 -66.52 -14.34 -13.47
N SER A 154 -67.06 -13.17 -13.73
CA SER A 154 -68.50 -12.90 -13.58
C SER A 154 -69.25 -13.74 -14.60
N LEU A 155 -70.10 -14.64 -14.12
CA LEU A 155 -71.15 -15.30 -14.90
C LEU A 155 -72.38 -14.39 -14.95
N GLY A 156 -73.06 -14.35 -16.10
CA GLY A 156 -74.39 -13.74 -16.30
C GLY A 156 -74.33 -12.45 -17.12
N ALA A 157 -75.19 -12.20 -18.10
CA ALA A 157 -76.40 -12.89 -18.57
C ALA A 157 -76.61 -12.58 -20.06
#